data_AF-X1TYC9-F1
#
_entry.id   AF-X1TYC9-F1
#
_cell.length_a   1.000
_cell.length_b   1.000
_cell.length_c   1.000
_cell.angle_alpha   90.00
_cell.angle_beta   90.00
_cell.angle_gamma   90.00
#
_symmetry.space_group_name_H-M   'P 1'
#
loop_
_entity.id
_entity.type
_entity.pdbx_description
1 polymer ?
#
loop_
_entity_poly.entity_id
_entity_poly.type
_entity_poly.pdbx_seq_one_letter_code
_entity_poly.pdbx_strand_id
1 'polypeptide(L)'
;IEEVADVHSSAREKDPLLYMQFGAWYFRKGEIRDHKIAFVSYLLTSDRQQHRDEGYMLLKELQPYEAERVLKWIKEHINKLPRSARTAFVHYIRDIENNKKKLESGVDKQFFEESA
;
A
#
# COMPACT_ATOMS: atom_id res chain seq x y z
N ILE A 1 17.66 7.50 -3.92
CA ILE A 1 16.21 7.30 -4.15
C ILE A 1 15.93 7.15 -5.66
N GLU A 2 16.45 8.04 -6.51
CA GLU A 2 16.27 7.97 -7.98
C GLU A 2 16.72 6.63 -8.58
N GLU A 3 17.88 6.09 -8.16
CA GLU A 3 18.38 4.76 -8.58
C GLU A 3 17.39 3.62 -8.29
N VAL A 4 16.62 3.70 -7.20
CA VAL A 4 15.62 2.68 -6.84
C VAL A 4 14.44 2.74 -7.81
N ALA A 5 13.98 3.93 -8.19
CA ALA A 5 12.87 4.08 -9.13
C ALA A 5 13.20 3.44 -10.49
N ASP A 6 14.39 3.71 -11.02
CA ASP A 6 14.83 3.16 -12.31
C ASP A 6 14.93 1.64 -12.31
N VAL A 7 15.49 1.06 -11.24
CA VAL A 7 15.58 -0.40 -11.07
C VAL A 7 14.19 -1.03 -11.05
N HIS A 8 13.24 -0.45 -10.32
CA HIS A 8 11.88 -0.97 -10.23
C HIS A 8 11.12 -0.83 -11.56
N SER A 9 11.26 0.31 -12.25
CA SER A 9 10.63 0.50 -13.56
C SER A 9 11.16 -0.54 -14.56
N SER A 10 12.48 -0.70 -14.63
CA SER A 10 13.12 -1.67 -15.53
C SER A 10 12.75 -3.11 -15.19
N ALA A 11 12.76 -3.49 -13.91
CA ALA A 11 12.43 -4.85 -13.48
C ALA A 11 10.98 -5.22 -13.81
N ARG A 12 10.03 -4.30 -13.57
CA ARG A 12 8.61 -4.46 -13.90
C ARG A 12 8.36 -4.67 -15.39
N GLU A 13 9.15 -4.02 -16.24
CA GLU A 13 9.02 -4.12 -17.69
C GLU A 13 9.63 -5.42 -18.24
N LYS A 14 10.78 -5.84 -17.69
CA LYS A 14 11.48 -7.06 -18.10
C LYS A 14 10.70 -8.33 -17.76
N ASP A 15 10.26 -8.46 -16.52
CA ASP A 15 9.46 -9.61 -16.08
C ASP A 15 8.35 -9.16 -15.11
N PRO A 16 7.16 -8.84 -15.63
CA PRO A 16 6.04 -8.38 -14.82
C PRO A 16 5.59 -9.41 -13.78
N LEU A 17 5.58 -10.70 -14.14
CA LEU A 17 5.08 -11.76 -13.26
C LEU A 17 6.04 -11.95 -12.07
N LEU A 18 7.33 -12.04 -12.36
CA LEU A 18 8.37 -12.10 -11.34
C LEU A 18 8.33 -10.84 -10.47
N TYR A 19 8.22 -9.66 -11.06
CA TYR A 19 8.17 -8.40 -10.32
C TYR A 19 7.03 -8.37 -9.30
N MET A 20 5.85 -8.85 -9.67
CA MET A 20 4.70 -8.95 -8.77
C MET A 20 4.95 -9.94 -7.63
N GLN A 21 5.39 -11.15 -7.94
CA GLN A 21 5.68 -12.19 -6.94
C GLN A 21 6.80 -11.76 -5.99
N PHE A 22 7.85 -11.13 -6.54
CA PHE A 22 8.97 -10.62 -5.77
C PHE A 22 8.54 -9.44 -4.90
N GLY A 23 7.68 -8.55 -5.39
CA GLY A 23 7.10 -7.49 -4.57
C GLY A 23 6.33 -8.01 -3.36
N ALA A 24 5.50 -9.05 -3.55
CA ALA A 24 4.77 -9.70 -2.47
C ALA A 24 5.72 -10.36 -1.45
N TRP A 25 6.77 -11.04 -1.92
CA TRP A 25 7.80 -11.63 -1.06
C TRP A 25 8.58 -10.55 -0.30
N TYR A 26 9.01 -9.50 -0.99
CA TYR A 26 9.83 -8.41 -0.44
C TYR A 26 9.04 -7.59 0.59
N PHE A 27 7.75 -7.39 0.39
CA PHE A 27 6.91 -6.73 1.38
C PHE A 27 6.99 -7.41 2.76
N ARG A 28 6.93 -8.75 2.76
CA ARG A 28 6.96 -9.58 3.97
C ARG A 28 8.36 -9.84 4.52
N LYS A 29 9.38 -9.93 3.66
CA LYS A 29 10.73 -10.39 4.05
C LYS A 29 11.85 -9.39 3.84
N GLY A 30 11.63 -8.38 3.00
CA GLY A 30 12.61 -7.34 2.74
C GLY A 30 12.76 -6.37 3.90
N GLU A 31 13.94 -5.75 3.98
CA GLU A 31 14.31 -4.87 5.08
C GLU A 31 14.33 -3.39 4.66
N ILE A 32 14.61 -3.11 3.38
CA ILE A 32 14.77 -1.74 2.90
C ILE A 32 13.38 -1.17 2.59
N ARG A 33 12.97 -0.20 3.41
CA ARG A 33 11.66 0.46 3.32
C ARG A 33 11.38 1.05 1.94
N ASP A 34 12.35 1.72 1.33
CA ASP A 34 12.14 2.39 0.05
C ASP A 34 11.77 1.40 -1.07
N HIS A 35 12.35 0.20 -1.07
CA HIS A 35 11.94 -0.87 -2.00
C HIS A 35 10.51 -1.35 -1.74
N LYS A 36 10.07 -1.45 -0.48
CA LYS A 36 8.67 -1.79 -0.16
C LYS A 36 7.71 -0.73 -0.72
N ILE A 37 8.01 0.54 -0.48
CA ILE A 37 7.21 1.67 -0.98
C ILE A 37 7.18 1.66 -2.52
N ALA A 38 8.33 1.44 -3.16
CA ALA A 38 8.44 1.36 -4.61
C ALA A 38 7.59 0.19 -5.17
N PHE A 39 7.68 -1.02 -4.61
CA PHE A 39 6.87 -2.15 -5.04
C PHE A 39 5.38 -1.83 -5.00
N VAL A 40 4.86 -1.37 -3.86
CA VAL A 40 3.43 -1.05 -3.72
C VAL A 40 3.02 0.04 -4.71
N SER A 41 3.85 1.08 -4.89
CA SER A 41 3.59 2.18 -5.83
C SER A 41 3.46 1.67 -7.27
N TYR A 42 4.46 0.95 -7.77
CA TYR A 42 4.48 0.44 -9.14
C TYR A 42 3.42 -0.64 -9.40
N LEU A 43 3.03 -1.41 -8.37
CA LEU A 43 1.95 -2.39 -8.48
C LEU A 43 0.59 -1.69 -8.61
N LEU A 44 0.30 -0.72 -7.74
CA LEU A 44 -0.95 0.07 -7.77
C LEU A 44 -1.15 0.84 -9.09
N THR A 45 -0.07 1.34 -9.68
CA THR A 45 -0.14 2.16 -10.91
C THR A 45 0.06 1.36 -12.20
N SER A 46 0.25 0.04 -12.11
CA SER A 46 0.48 -0.84 -13.25
C SER A 46 -0.74 -0.89 -14.18
N ASP A 47 -0.49 -1.03 -15.48
CA ASP A 47 -1.56 -1.23 -16.47
C ASP A 47 -2.16 -2.65 -16.41
N ARG A 48 -1.50 -3.59 -15.71
CA ARG A 48 -1.98 -4.97 -15.50
C ARG A 48 -2.90 -5.07 -14.28
N GLN A 49 -4.06 -5.72 -14.43
CA GLN A 49 -5.03 -5.87 -13.33
C GLN A 49 -4.45 -6.64 -12.14
N GLN A 50 -3.75 -7.75 -12.39
CA GLN A 50 -3.17 -8.58 -11.33
C GLN A 50 -2.19 -7.80 -10.44
N HIS A 51 -1.40 -6.91 -11.04
CA HIS A 51 -0.49 -6.05 -10.27
C HIS A 51 -1.27 -5.09 -9.38
N ARG A 52 -2.37 -4.51 -9.89
CA ARG A 52 -3.17 -3.57 -9.11
C ARG A 52 -3.88 -4.25 -7.95
N ASP A 53 -4.34 -5.48 -8.16
CA ASP A 53 -4.97 -6.29 -7.11
C ASP A 53 -3.96 -6.61 -6.01
N GLU A 54 -2.77 -7.08 -6.39
CA GLU A 54 -1.67 -7.31 -5.43
C GLU A 54 -1.28 -6.02 -4.71
N GLY A 55 -1.05 -4.92 -5.45
CA GLY A 55 -0.72 -3.62 -4.88
C GLY A 55 -1.78 -3.11 -3.91
N TYR A 56 -3.06 -3.39 -4.17
CA TYR A 56 -4.15 -3.03 -3.26
C TYR A 56 -4.14 -3.90 -2.00
N MET A 57 -3.87 -5.21 -2.12
CA MET A 57 -3.72 -6.08 -0.96
C MET A 57 -2.57 -5.62 -0.06
N LEU A 58 -1.41 -5.32 -0.64
CA LEU A 58 -0.25 -4.81 0.10
C LEU A 58 -0.51 -3.43 0.73
N LEU A 59 -1.23 -2.54 0.04
CA LEU A 59 -1.60 -1.22 0.59
C LEU A 59 -2.40 -1.35 1.90
N LYS A 60 -3.31 -2.33 1.99
CA LYS A 60 -4.12 -2.54 3.20
C LYS A 60 -3.31 -3.01 4.41
N GLU A 61 -2.12 -3.56 4.19
CA GLU A 61 -1.21 -4.00 5.26
C GLU A 61 -0.28 -2.89 5.75
N LEU A 62 -0.20 -1.77 5.03
CA LEU A 62 0.64 -0.64 5.40
C LEU A 62 0.11 0.12 6.61
N GLN A 63 1.03 0.70 7.38
CA GLN A 63 0.67 1.72 8.36
C GLN A 63 0.30 3.05 7.65
N PRO A 64 -0.49 3.94 8.28
CA PRO A 64 -0.91 5.22 7.68
C PRO A 64 0.25 6.04 7.10
N TYR A 65 1.37 6.13 7.82
CA TYR A 65 2.54 6.89 7.38
C TYR A 65 3.27 6.25 6.18
N GLU A 66 3.18 4.93 6.01
CA GLU A 66 3.75 4.23 4.86
C GLU A 66 2.86 4.39 3.63
N ALA A 67 1.54 4.33 3.80
CA ALA A 67 0.59 4.61 2.73
C ALA A 67 0.74 6.04 2.20
N GLU A 68 0.99 7.02 3.08
CA GLU A 68 1.33 8.39 2.67
C GLU A 68 2.60 8.43 1.81
N ARG A 69 3.64 7.67 2.20
CA ARG A 69 4.89 7.55 1.43
C ARG A 69 4.67 6.92 0.06
N VAL A 70 3.80 5.93 -0.07
CA VAL A 70 3.40 5.38 -1.38
C VAL A 70 2.77 6.48 -2.25
N LEU A 71 1.85 7.27 -1.69
CA LEU A 71 1.24 8.37 -2.46
C LEU A 71 2.26 9.42 -2.88
N LYS A 72 3.21 9.75 -1.99
CA LYS A 72 4.33 10.65 -2.29
C LYS A 72 5.22 10.09 -3.40
N TRP A 73 5.62 8.82 -3.30
CA TRP A 73 6.42 8.13 -4.32
C TRP A 73 5.74 8.14 -5.70
N ILE A 74 4.43 7.83 -5.76
CA ILE A 74 3.67 7.87 -7.02
C ILE A 74 3.73 9.26 -7.65
N LYS A 75 3.61 10.33 -6.86
CA LYS A 75 3.71 11.71 -7.36
C LYS A 75 5.10 12.05 -7.87
N GLU A 76 6.14 11.64 -7.14
CA GLU A 76 7.53 12.01 -7.43
C GLU A 76 8.14 11.21 -8.59
N HIS A 77 7.82 9.93 -8.73
CA HIS A 77 8.54 9.02 -9.63
C HIS A 77 7.70 8.40 -10.75
N ILE A 78 6.37 8.35 -10.60
CA ILE A 78 5.49 7.71 -11.59
C ILE A 78 4.65 8.75 -12.33
N ASN A 79 4.30 9.85 -11.64
CA ASN A 79 3.51 10.97 -12.16
C ASN A 79 2.18 10.54 -12.83
N LYS A 80 1.61 9.41 -12.38
CA LYS A 80 0.33 8.86 -12.87
C LYS A 80 -0.39 8.18 -11.70
N LEU A 81 -1.60 8.63 -11.40
CA LEU A 81 -2.47 8.00 -10.40
C LEU A 81 -3.76 7.49 -11.06
N PRO A 82 -3.81 6.22 -11.49
CA PRO A 82 -5.00 5.62 -12.10
C PRO A 82 -6.21 5.69 -11.16
N ARG A 83 -7.43 5.67 -11.74
CA ARG A 83 -8.67 5.68 -10.95
C ARG A 83 -8.71 4.53 -9.94
N SER A 84 -8.28 3.33 -10.34
CA SER A 84 -8.16 2.16 -9.47
C SER A 84 -7.27 2.42 -8.25
N ALA A 85 -6.08 3.02 -8.44
CA ALA A 85 -5.20 3.38 -7.33
C ALA A 85 -5.85 4.44 -6.42
N ARG A 86 -6.48 5.47 -6.98
CA ARG A 86 -7.23 6.47 -6.19
C ARG A 86 -8.33 5.81 -5.35
N THR A 87 -9.11 4.91 -5.96
CA THR A 87 -10.16 4.16 -5.27
C THR A 87 -9.57 3.27 -4.16
N ALA A 88 -8.44 2.60 -4.39
CA ALA A 88 -7.75 1.80 -3.38
C ALA A 88 -7.38 2.64 -2.13
N PHE A 89 -6.84 3.84 -2.31
CA PHE A 89 -6.55 4.75 -1.19
C PHE A 89 -7.81 5.22 -0.46
N VAL A 90 -8.90 5.51 -1.18
CA VAL A 90 -10.18 5.87 -0.56
C VAL A 90 -10.73 4.73 0.31
N HIS A 91 -10.66 3.49 -0.18
CA HIS A 91 -11.08 2.33 0.61
C HIS A 91 -10.18 2.13 1.83
N TYR A 92 -8.87 2.23 1.66
CA TYR A 92 -7.90 2.13 2.76
C TYR A 92 -8.20 3.12 3.89
N ILE A 93 -8.44 4.40 3.56
CA ILE A 93 -8.77 5.42 4.57
C ILE A 93 -10.08 5.09 5.29
N ARG A 94 -11.13 4.68 4.55
CA ARG A 94 -12.41 4.28 5.14
C ARG A 94 -12.27 3.08 6.07
N ASP A 95 -11.43 2.12 5.71
CA ASP A 95 -11.18 0.94 6.55
C ASP A 95 -10.53 1.34 7.88
N ILE A 96 -9.56 2.26 7.85
CA ILE A 96 -8.94 2.82 9.07
C ILE A 96 -9.97 3.55 9.93
N GLU A 97 -10.76 4.44 9.33
CA GLU A 97 -11.78 5.21 10.06
C GLU A 97 -12.80 4.30 10.74
N ASN A 98 -13.24 3.26 10.05
CA ASN A 98 -14.18 2.27 10.58
C ASN A 98 -13.55 1.45 11.72
N ASN A 99 -12.28 1.08 11.60
CA ASN A 99 -11.57 0.36 12.65
C ASN A 99 -11.38 1.23 13.90
N LYS A 100 -11.07 2.51 13.73
CA LYS A 100 -10.98 3.48 14.83
C LYS A 100 -12.31 3.59 15.59
N LYS A 101 -13.42 3.77 14.88
CA LYS A 101 -14.77 3.83 15.49
C LYS A 101 -15.12 2.57 16.27
N LYS A 102 -14.77 1.38 15.74
CA LYS A 102 -14.99 0.10 16.44
C LYS A 102 -14.22 0.05 17.76
N LEU A 103 -12.96 0.46 17.75
CA LEU A 103 -12.13 0.52 18.95
C LEU A 103 -12.72 1.47 20.00
N GLU A 104 -13.08 2.70 19.59
CA GLU A 104 -13.73 3.68 20.48
C GLU A 104 -15.00 3.10 21.11
N SER A 105 -15.90 2.52 20.29
CA SER A 105 -17.15 1.92 20.78
C SER A 105 -16.96 0.69 21.67
N GLY A 106 -15.86 -0.05 21.50
CA GLY A 106 -15.54 -1.23 22.31
C GLY A 106 -14.97 -0.85 23.67
N VAL A 107 -14.10 0.16 23.70
CA VAL A 107 -13.56 0.74 24.94
C VAL A 107 -14.70 1.32 25.79
N ASP A 108 -15.62 2.06 25.19
CA ASP A 108 -16.78 2.61 25.92
C ASP A 108 -17.57 1.49 26.60
N LYS A 109 -17.90 0.40 25.89
CA LYS A 109 -18.64 -0.75 26.47
C LYS A 109 -17.91 -1.39 27.65
N GLN A 110 -16.60 -1.61 27.52
CA GLN A 110 -15.82 -2.24 28.58
C GLN A 110 -15.69 -1.34 29.82
N PHE A 111 -15.54 -0.02 29.63
CA PHE A 111 -15.55 0.96 30.73
C PHE A 111 -16.88 0.99 31.48
N PHE A 112 -18.02 0.87 30.78
CA PHE A 112 -19.33 0.83 31.43
C PHE A 112 -19.63 -0.50 32.13
N GLU A 113 -19.11 -1.63 31.63
CA GLU A 113 -19.27 -2.95 32.25
C GLU A 113 -18.40 -3.14 33.50
N GLU A 114 -17.20 -2.53 33.56
CA GLU A 114 -16.30 -2.61 34.73
C GLU A 114 -16.62 -1.56 35.83
N SER A 115 -17.46 -0.56 35.53
CA SER A 115 -17.85 0.50 36.47
C SER A 115 -19.24 0.31 37.10
N ALA A 116 -19.91 -0.82 36.83
CA ALA A 116 -21.23 -1.20 37.35
C ALA A 116 -21.13 -2.37 38.34
#